data_AF-A4NXP6-F1
#
_entry.id   AF-A4NXP6-F1
#
_cell.length_a   1.000
_cell.length_b   1.000
_cell.length_c   1.000
_cell.angle_alpha   90.00
_cell.angle_beta   90.00
_cell.angle_gamma   90.00
#
_symmetry.space_group_name_H-M   'P 1'
#
loop_
_entity.id
_entity.type
_entity.pdbx_description
1 polymer ?
#
loop_
_entity_poly.entity_id
_entity_poly.type
_entity_poly.pdbx_seq_one_letter_code
_entity_poly.pdbx_strand_id
1 'polypeptide(L)' 'MFVDGRVKATDVKVISENGEVFLLGNVTQSQANAAADIASKISGVKKVIKVFKYLD' A
#
# COMPACT_ATOMS: atom_id res chain seq x y z
N MET A 1 -6.65 20.57 -0.48
CA MET A 1 -5.63 19.51 -0.56
C MET A 1 -4.30 20.13 -0.15
N PHE A 2 -3.73 19.71 0.99
CA PHE A 2 -2.43 20.20 1.47
C PHE A 2 -1.32 19.42 0.76
N VAL A 3 -0.48 20.12 0.00
CA VAL A 3 0.76 19.60 -0.58
C VAL A 3 1.84 20.65 -0.30
N ASP A 4 2.40 20.59 0.91
CA ASP A 4 3.66 21.25 1.24
C ASP A 4 4.78 20.31 0.78
N GLY A 5 5.78 20.81 0.05
CA GLY A 5 6.90 20.01 -0.46
C GLY A 5 7.76 19.34 0.63
N ARG A 6 7.52 19.64 1.91
CA ARG A 6 8.10 18.99 3.09
C ARG A 6 7.25 17.84 3.64
N VAL A 7 5.99 17.76 3.23
CA VAL A 7 5.09 16.66 3.52
C VAL A 7 5.13 15.73 2.32
N LYS A 8 5.92 14.66 2.39
CA LYS A 8 5.74 13.54 1.47
C LYS A 8 4.28 13.09 1.64
N ALA A 9 3.45 13.29 0.63
CA ALA A 9 2.23 12.52 0.50
C ALA A 9 2.68 11.08 0.68
N THR A 10 2.20 10.41 1.74
CA THR A 10 2.71 9.11 2.18
C THR A 10 3.03 8.25 0.96
N ASP A 11 4.28 7.77 0.86
CA ASP A 11 4.81 7.05 -0.31
C ASP A 11 3.96 5.81 -0.69
N VAL A 12 2.94 5.48 0.12
CA VAL A 12 1.98 4.42 -0.05
C VAL A 12 0.53 4.97 -0.05
N LYS A 13 -0.23 4.68 -1.11
CA LYS A 13 -1.68 4.88 -1.20
C LYS A 13 -2.37 3.53 -1.05
N VAL A 14 -3.42 3.46 -0.24
CA VAL A 14 -4.22 2.25 -0.02
C VAL A 14 -5.64 2.51 -0.47
N ILE A 15 -6.19 1.61 -1.28
CA ILE A 15 -7.60 1.62 -1.72
C ILE A 15 -8.20 0.27 -1.36
N SER A 16 -9.39 0.27 -0.77
CA SER A 16 -10.12 -0.96 -0.45
C SER A 16 -11.50 -0.93 -1.10
N GLU A 17 -11.83 -1.95 -1.88
CA GLU A 17 -13.10 -2.07 -2.59
C GLU A 17 -13.57 -3.53 -2.60
N ASN A 18 -14.80 -3.80 -2.13
CA ASN A 18 -15.41 -5.14 -2.14
C ASN A 18 -14.56 -6.28 -1.52
N GLY A 19 -13.72 -5.97 -0.54
CA GLY A 19 -12.79 -6.91 0.09
C GLY A 19 -11.47 -7.10 -0.68
N GLU A 20 -11.23 -6.37 -1.75
CA GLU A 20 -9.93 -6.26 -2.39
C GLU A 20 -9.18 -5.03 -1.87
N VAL A 21 -7.90 -5.20 -1.54
CA VAL A 21 -7.03 -4.12 -1.08
C VAL A 21 -5.92 -3.89 -2.09
N PHE A 22 -5.84 -2.69 -2.62
CA PHE A 22 -4.81 -2.23 -3.54
C PHE A 22 -3.79 -1.42 -2.75
N LEU A 23 -2.55 -1.92 -2.72
CA LEU A 23 -1.43 -1.24 -2.11
C LEU A 23 -0.57 -0.63 -3.19
N LEU A 24 -0.49 0.70 -3.25
CA LEU A 24 0.26 1.43 -4.26
C LEU A 24 1.39 2.20 -3.60
N GLY A 25 2.55 2.32 -4.24
CA GLY A 25 3.63 3.15 -3.69
C GLY A 25 5.04 2.79 -4.14
N ASN A 26 6.00 3.65 -3.78
CA ASN A 26 7.42 3.38 -3.95
C ASN A 26 7.94 2.69 -2.68
N VAL A 27 8.30 1.41 -2.77
CA VAL A 27 8.68 0.61 -1.59
C VAL A 27 9.80 -0.36 -1.92
N THR A 28 10.55 -0.79 -0.92
CA THR A 28 11.46 -1.94 -1.05
C THR A 28 10.68 -3.26 -1.08
N GLN A 29 11.31 -4.34 -1.54
CA GLN A 29 10.69 -5.67 -1.58
C GLN A 29 10.23 -6.15 -0.18
N SER A 30 11.01 -5.83 0.86
CA SER A 30 10.69 -6.17 2.25
C SER A 30 9.45 -5.42 2.74
N GLN A 31 9.38 -4.10 2.47
CA GLN A 31 8.23 -3.27 2.81
C GLN A 31 6.95 -3.73 2.09
N ALA A 32 7.04 -4.08 0.81
CA ALA A 32 5.91 -4.61 0.05
C ALA A 32 5.35 -5.91 0.62
N ASN A 33 6.23 -6.80 1.10
CA ASN A 33 5.84 -8.06 1.72
C ASN A 33 5.20 -7.82 3.08
N ALA A 34 5.79 -6.97 3.92
CA ALA A 34 5.22 -6.60 5.20
C ALA A 34 3.83 -5.95 5.06
N ALA A 35 3.68 -4.99 4.14
CA ALA A 35 2.41 -4.32 3.90
C ALA A 35 1.31 -5.28 3.43
N ALA A 36 1.66 -6.23 2.55
CA ALA A 36 0.71 -7.22 2.06
C ALA A 36 0.30 -8.23 3.14
N ASP A 37 1.24 -8.67 3.98
CA ASP A 37 0.95 -9.57 5.10
C ASP A 37 -0.02 -8.91 6.08
N ILE A 38 0.25 -7.66 6.47
CA ILE A 38 -0.64 -6.88 7.35
C ILE A 38 -2.02 -6.71 6.72
N ALA A 39 -2.10 -6.30 5.45
CA ALA A 39 -3.38 -6.11 4.77
C ALA A 39 -4.19 -7.41 4.65
N SER A 40 -3.52 -8.55 4.43
CA SER A 40 -4.18 -9.85 4.29
C SER A 40 -4.81 -10.37 5.59
N LYS A 41 -4.33 -9.90 6.75
CA LYS A 41 -4.83 -10.29 8.08
C LYS A 41 -6.07 -9.51 8.51
N ILE A 42 -6.47 -8.48 7.75
CA ILE A 42 -7.65 -7.68 8.07
C ILE A 42 -8.91 -8.49 7.73
N SER A 43 -9.81 -8.61 8.71
CA SER A 43 -11.09 -9.31 8.52
C SER A 43 -11.88 -8.70 7.37
N GLY A 44 -12.38 -9.55 6.47
CA GLY A 44 -13.13 -9.13 5.28
C GLY A 44 -12.25 -8.85 4.05
N VAL A 45 -10.93 -8.87 4.17
CA VAL A 45 -10.03 -8.85 3.02
C VAL A 45 -10.00 -10.23 2.37
N LYS A 46 -10.42 -10.27 1.10
CA LYS A 46 -10.43 -11.46 0.24
C LYS A 46 -9.19 -11.54 -0.63
N LYS A 47 -8.61 -10.39 -1.00
CA LYS A 47 -7.48 -10.32 -1.91
C LYS A 47 -6.64 -9.07 -1.67
N VAL A 48 -5.32 -9.21 -1.73
CA VAL A 48 -4.38 -8.09 -1.69
C VAL A 48 -3.67 -7.99 -3.04
N ILE A 49 -3.72 -6.81 -3.65
CA ILE A 49 -3.12 -6.51 -4.94
C ILE A 49 -2.00 -5.49 -4.72
N LYS A 50 -0.77 -5.91 -5.03
CA LYS A 50 0.44 -5.09 -4.87
C LYS A 50 0.69 -4.33 -6.17
N VAL A 51 0.56 -3.00 -6.14
CA VAL A 51 0.84 -2.07 -7.24
C VAL A 51 2.01 -1.18 -6.85
N PHE A 52 3.12 -1.83 -6.51
CA PHE A 52 4.31 -1.14 -6.05
C PHE A 52 5.28 -0.86 -7.20
N LYS A 53 5.96 0.27 -7.11
CA LYS A 53 7.24 0.47 -7.77
C LYS A 53 8.33 0.11 -6.77
N TYR A 54 9.16 -0.85 -7.13
CA TYR A 54 10.25 -1.28 -6.24
C TYR A 54 11.39 -0.27 -6.29
N LEU A 55 11.81 0.17 -5.11
CA LEU A 55 13.06 0.89 -4.91
C LEU A 55 14.12 -0.18 -4.64
N ASP A 56 15.12 -0.25 -5.51
CA ASP A 56 16.31 -1.10 -5.34
C ASP A 56 17.05 -0.77 -4.04
#